data_AF-A0A061S4E7-F1
#
_entry.id   AF-A0A061S4E7-F1
#
_cell.length_a   1.000
_cell.length_b   1.000
_cell.length_c   1.000
_cell.angle_alpha   90.00
_cell.angle_beta   90.00
_cell.angle_gamma   90.00
#
_symmetry.space_group_name_H-M   'P 1'
#
loop_
_entity.id
_entity.type
_entity.pdbx_description
1 polymer ?
#
loop_
_entity_poly.entity_id
_entity_poly.type
_entity_poly.pdbx_seq_one_letter_code
_entity_poly.pdbx_strand_id
1 'polypeptide(L)'
;MALYKPDPQRRQTALKGGATAVLFIDTQNFNCKKEGAIYQAVSSEDKKELEYFWTRLAEVTPRWQKIQKAARQFGVEVRNCTL
;
A
#
# COMPACT_ATOMS: atom_id res chain seq x y z
N MET A 1 -24.63 7.36 6.01
CA MET A 1 -23.24 6.88 5.78
C MET A 1 -22.95 5.80 6.81
N ALA A 2 -22.86 4.52 6.43
CA ALA A 2 -22.59 3.45 7.38
C ALA A 2 -21.11 3.47 7.77
N LEU A 3 -20.81 3.98 8.96
CA LEU A 3 -19.46 3.91 9.53
C LEU A 3 -19.22 2.47 9.99
N TYR A 4 -18.51 1.70 9.17
CA TYR A 4 -18.00 0.40 9.57
C TYR A 4 -17.04 0.59 10.76
N LYS A 5 -17.48 0.16 11.95
CA LYS A 5 -16.69 0.14 13.18
C LYS A 5 -16.30 -1.31 13.48
N PRO A 6 -15.14 -1.77 13.01
CA PRO A 6 -14.75 -3.14 13.24
C PRO A 6 -14.37 -3.40 14.69
N ASP A 7 -14.71 -4.59 15.19
CA ASP A 7 -14.24 -5.10 16.48
C ASP A 7 -12.72 -5.40 16.41
N PRO A 8 -11.88 -4.67 17.15
CA PRO A 8 -10.43 -4.85 17.10
C PRO A 8 -9.97 -6.15 17.80
N GLN A 9 -10.76 -6.72 18.72
CA GLN A 9 -10.36 -7.90 19.48
C GLN A 9 -10.31 -9.17 18.62
N ARG A 10 -11.14 -9.23 17.57
CA ARG A 10 -11.15 -10.35 16.61
C ARG A 10 -10.12 -10.22 15.48
N ARG A 11 -9.30 -9.16 15.48
CA ARG A 11 -8.32 -8.86 14.41
C ARG A 11 -6.88 -9.13 14.79
N GLN A 12 -6.61 -9.44 16.06
CA GLN A 12 -5.26 -9.77 16.50
C GLN A 12 -5.02 -11.26 16.25
N THR A 13 -4.15 -11.55 15.29
CA THR A 13 -3.63 -12.91 15.07
C THR A 13 -2.13 -12.91 15.29
N ALA A 14 -1.63 -13.92 15.97
CA ALA A 14 -0.20 -14.15 16.05
C ALA A 14 0.35 -14.43 14.65
N LEU A 15 1.40 -13.71 14.24
CA LEU A 15 2.08 -13.98 12.99
C LEU A 15 3.02 -15.16 13.19
N LYS A 16 2.93 -16.16 12.31
CA LYS A 16 3.82 -17.33 12.30
C LYS A 16 4.72 -17.25 11.08
N GLY A 17 6.02 -17.11 11.28
CA GLY A 17 7.01 -17.17 10.19
C GLY A 17 6.84 -18.44 9.36
N GLY A 18 7.03 -18.35 8.05
CA GLY A 18 6.81 -19.46 7.11
C GLY A 18 5.35 -19.86 6.85
N ALA A 19 4.39 -19.37 7.65
CA ALA A 19 2.95 -19.57 7.46
C ALA A 19 2.18 -18.25 7.29
N THR A 20 2.89 -17.14 7.19
CA THR A 20 2.34 -15.79 7.04
C THR A 20 3.04 -15.11 5.87
N ALA A 21 2.28 -14.35 5.07
CA ALA A 21 2.80 -13.49 4.02
C ALA A 21 2.26 -12.06 4.16
N VAL A 22 3.09 -11.08 3.80
CA VAL A 22 2.70 -9.69 3.54
C VAL A 22 2.56 -9.52 2.03
N LEU A 23 1.37 -9.08 1.60
CA LEU A 23 1.08 -8.78 0.21
C LEU A 23 1.04 -7.26 -0.01
N PHE A 24 1.93 -6.75 -0.84
CA PHE A 24 1.85 -5.39 -1.37
C PHE A 24 1.05 -5.43 -2.67
N ILE A 25 -0.12 -4.79 -2.66
CA ILE A 25 -1.05 -4.78 -3.80
C ILE A 25 -0.82 -3.51 -4.60
N ASP A 26 -0.62 -3.67 -5.90
CA ASP A 26 -0.51 -2.59 -6.88
C ASP A 26 0.46 -1.48 -6.45
N THR A 27 1.66 -1.83 -5.98
CA THR A 27 2.69 -0.83 -5.61
C THR A 27 3.62 -0.52 -6.79
N GLN A 28 3.09 -0.49 -8.01
CA GLN A 28 3.87 -0.35 -9.23
C GLN A 28 4.08 1.13 -9.60
N ASN A 29 5.11 1.44 -10.37
CA ASN A 29 5.28 2.81 -10.89
C ASN A 29 4.10 3.25 -11.77
N PHE A 30 3.36 2.30 -12.36
CA PHE A 30 2.16 2.55 -13.15
C PHE A 30 1.13 3.42 -12.41
N ASN A 31 0.90 3.16 -11.11
CA ASN A 31 -0.08 3.87 -10.29
C ASN A 31 0.54 4.69 -9.14
N CYS A 32 1.78 4.40 -8.74
CA CYS A 32 2.46 5.06 -7.63
C CYS A 32 3.40 6.21 -8.05
N LYS A 33 3.34 6.66 -9.30
CA LYS A 33 4.10 7.83 -9.80
C LYS A 33 3.15 8.81 -10.48
N LYS A 34 3.45 10.11 -10.35
CA LYS A 34 2.70 11.17 -11.05
C LYS A 34 2.79 11.00 -12.57
N GLU A 35 3.90 10.48 -13.03
CA GLU A 35 4.22 10.17 -14.43
C GLU A 35 3.78 8.74 -14.82
N GLY A 36 3.11 8.03 -13.91
CA GLY A 36 2.59 6.68 -14.15
C GLY A 36 1.59 6.67 -15.29
N ALA A 37 1.57 5.58 -16.08
CA ALA A 37 0.77 5.51 -17.29
C ALA A 37 -0.75 5.62 -17.03
N ILE A 38 -1.24 5.30 -15.83
CA ILE A 38 -2.65 5.50 -15.45
C ILE A 38 -3.05 6.99 -15.41
N TYR A 39 -2.10 7.91 -15.26
CA TYR A 39 -2.35 9.36 -15.17
C TYR A 39 -2.00 10.12 -16.46
N GLN A 40 -1.60 9.42 -17.53
CA GLN A 40 -1.22 10.08 -18.78
C GLN A 40 -2.39 10.80 -19.45
N ALA A 41 -3.60 10.25 -19.33
CA ALA A 41 -4.82 10.84 -19.88
C ALA A 41 -5.48 11.87 -18.95
N VAL A 42 -4.94 12.09 -17.74
CA VAL A 42 -5.53 13.00 -16.75
C VAL A 42 -5.09 14.43 -17.07
N SER A 43 -6.05 15.34 -17.15
CA SER A 43 -5.82 16.75 -17.43
C SER A 43 -5.00 17.43 -16.31
N SER A 44 -4.42 18.59 -16.61
CA SER A 44 -3.66 19.35 -15.62
C SER A 44 -4.56 19.88 -14.48
N GLU A 45 -5.81 20.23 -14.78
CA GLU A 45 -6.80 20.60 -13.79
C GLU A 45 -7.12 19.43 -12.85
N ASP A 46 -7.39 18.24 -13.39
CA ASP A 46 -7.75 17.05 -12.60
C ASP A 46 -6.56 16.52 -11.78
N LYS A 47 -5.32 16.75 -12.22
CA LYS A 47 -4.12 16.41 -11.43
C LYS A 47 -4.05 17.14 -10.10
N LYS A 48 -4.68 18.32 -9.97
CA LYS A 48 -4.76 19.04 -8.70
C LYS A 48 -5.60 18.29 -7.67
N GLU A 49 -6.66 17.62 -8.12
CA GLU A 49 -7.50 16.79 -7.25
C GLU A 49 -6.74 15.57 -6.71
N LEU A 50 -5.69 15.13 -7.40
CA LEU A 50 -4.82 14.03 -6.98
C LEU A 50 -3.68 14.45 -6.04
N GLU A 51 -3.47 15.73 -5.75
CA GLU A 51 -2.35 16.18 -4.89
C GLU A 51 -2.40 15.57 -3.49
N TYR A 52 -3.60 15.43 -2.93
CA TYR A 52 -3.78 14.75 -1.65
C TYR A 52 -3.28 13.30 -1.73
N PHE A 53 -3.68 12.56 -2.78
CA PHE A 53 -3.23 11.19 -3.00
C PHE A 53 -1.71 11.10 -3.10
N TRP A 54 -1.09 12.00 -3.85
CA TRP A 54 0.37 12.03 -4.00
C TRP A 54 1.12 12.32 -2.70
N THR A 55 0.58 13.24 -1.90
CA THR A 55 1.12 13.55 -0.59
C THR A 55 1.07 12.34 0.33
N ARG A 56 -0.09 11.66 0.39
CA ARG A 56 -0.26 10.42 1.17
C ARG A 56 0.67 9.30 0.69
N LEU A 57 0.82 9.15 -0.62
CA LEU A 57 1.69 8.13 -1.19
C LEU A 57 3.16 8.36 -0.81
N ALA A 58 3.63 9.61 -0.88
CA ALA A 58 4.98 9.97 -0.47
C ALA A 58 5.24 9.68 1.02
N GLU A 59 4.26 9.93 1.90
CA GLU A 59 4.37 9.61 3.33
C GLU A 59 4.38 8.11 3.63
N VAL A 60 3.63 7.33 2.86
CA VAL A 60 3.41 5.91 3.12
C VAL A 60 4.50 5.04 2.52
N THR A 61 5.10 5.43 1.39
CA THR A 61 6.15 4.65 0.71
C THR A 61 7.31 4.23 1.64
N PRO A 62 7.88 5.11 2.48
CA PRO A 62 8.92 4.71 3.43
C PRO A 62 8.41 3.73 4.50
N ARG A 63 7.12 3.78 4.85
CA ARG A 63 6.51 2.88 5.85
C ARG A 63 6.36 1.47 5.27
N TRP A 64 6.01 1.35 3.99
CA TRP A 64 6.00 0.06 3.29
C TRP A 64 7.38 -0.61 3.29
N GLN A 65 8.44 0.15 3.01
CA GLN A 65 9.82 -0.35 3.06
C GLN A 65 10.20 -0.85 4.46
N LYS A 66 9.78 -0.12 5.52
CA LYS A 66 9.99 -0.55 6.91
C LYS A 66 9.26 -1.86 7.21
N ILE A 67 7.99 -1.99 6.78
CA ILE A 67 7.20 -3.22 6.96
C ILE A 67 7.84 -4.39 6.20
N GLN A 68 8.25 -4.20 4.95
CA GLN A 68 8.91 -5.21 4.15
C GLN A 68 10.21 -5.71 4.81
N LYS A 69 11.01 -4.78 5.35
CA LYS A 69 12.25 -5.12 6.06
C LYS A 69 11.93 -5.93 7.33
N ALA A 70 10.99 -5.47 8.14
CA ALA A 70 10.60 -6.15 9.37
C ALA A 70 10.02 -7.55 9.09
N ALA A 71 9.13 -7.68 8.11
CA ALA A 71 8.54 -8.95 7.71
C ALA A 71 9.62 -9.98 7.31
N ARG A 72 10.57 -9.57 6.46
CA ARG A 72 11.69 -10.43 6.05
C ARG A 72 12.57 -10.84 7.23
N GLN A 73 12.84 -9.93 8.17
CA GLN A 73 13.63 -10.24 9.37
C GLN A 73 12.95 -11.29 10.27
N PHE A 74 11.63 -11.31 10.32
CA PHE A 74 10.84 -12.28 11.09
C PHE A 74 10.49 -13.56 10.32
N GLY A 75 11.05 -13.78 9.12
CA GLY A 75 10.74 -14.95 8.30
C GLY A 75 9.32 -14.97 7.74
N VAL A 76 8.66 -13.81 7.67
CA VAL A 76 7.39 -13.63 6.98
C VAL A 76 7.66 -13.43 5.50
N GLU A 77 6.92 -14.16 4.67
CA GLU A 77 7.04 -14.05 3.23
C GLU A 77 6.58 -12.66 2.76
N VAL A 78 7.26 -12.06 1.79
CA VAL A 78 6.84 -10.78 1.21
C VAL A 78 6.62 -10.95 -0.28
N ARG A 79 5.40 -10.68 -0.75
CA ARG A 79 5.03 -10.71 -2.16
C ARG A 79 4.49 -9.37 -2.63
N ASN A 80 4.73 -9.09 -3.90
CA ASN A 80 4.10 -7.99 -4.61
C ASN A 80 3.08 -8.58 -5.59
N CYS A 81 1.88 -8.04 -5.61
CA CYS A 81 0.87 -8.34 -6.61
C CYS A 81 0.94 -7.29 -7.71
N THR A 82 0.91 -7.75 -8.96
CA THR A 82 0.74 -6.93 -10.14
C THR A 82 -0.42 -7.53 -10.92
N LEU A 83 -1.52 -6.79 -11.03
CA LEU A 83 -2.64 -7.14 -11.90
C LEU A 83 -2.35 -6.78 -13.35
#